data_AF-A0A947XQH5-F1
#
_entry.id   AF-A0A947XQH5-F1
#
_cell.length_a   1.000
_cell.length_b   1.000
_cell.length_c   1.000
_cell.angle_alpha   90.00
_cell.angle_beta   90.00
_cell.angle_gamma   90.00
#
_symmetry.space_group_name_H-M   'P 1'
#
loop_
_entity.id
_entity.type
_entity.pdbx_description
1 polymer ?
#
loop_
_entity_poly.entity_id
_entity_poly.type
_entity_poly.pdbx_seq_one_letter_code
_entity_poly.pdbx_strand_id
1 'polypeptide(L)'
;MRKLKLGTKLFLSFGVLVLILALVGTNSFVSLNKVAGSGEQALDAGTNNLIVSHNEYDLLNWMGAVKDLFLNNQETIKASMNPQDSSLGKLIQNGQAGVMASGDTSLARLLEEIKAPHQELFESAALIQKKWKRNHPGLSMTLASRFTDHRRWAGSLVDSLLMQKDITVELDPDKCSLGKWLFSRQAGQLRKQWPEFDELMAQLVAHHNILHASAQDVKSLQWPDVQIQMYVQKTIPELTVIAELFDKAQAMENKLDSAQAEARGILKSQTMPAFAATRAKLE
;
A
#
# COMPACT_ATOMS: atom_id res chain seq x y z
N MET A 1 -37.82 42.14 -78.96
CA MET A 1 -36.77 41.18 -78.52
C MET A 1 -35.71 41.06 -79.62
N ARG A 2 -34.50 41.58 -79.40
CA ARG A 2 -33.44 41.66 -80.42
C ARG A 2 -32.82 40.26 -80.64
N LYS A 3 -32.85 39.70 -81.86
CA LYS A 3 -32.26 38.39 -82.16
C LYS A 3 -30.72 38.48 -82.15
N LEU A 4 -30.10 38.00 -81.07
CA LEU A 4 -28.63 37.90 -80.95
C LEU A 4 -28.06 36.98 -82.04
N LYS A 5 -26.93 37.38 -82.64
CA LYS A 5 -26.17 36.59 -83.63
C LYS A 5 -25.67 35.28 -83.00
N LEU A 6 -25.64 34.20 -83.78
CA LEU A 6 -25.34 32.84 -83.31
C LEU A 6 -23.99 32.74 -82.56
N GLY A 7 -22.95 33.40 -83.07
CA GLY A 7 -21.63 33.43 -82.44
C GLY A 7 -21.60 34.10 -81.05
N THR A 8 -22.42 35.13 -80.82
CA THR A 8 -22.52 35.78 -79.50
C THR A 8 -23.18 34.87 -78.48
N LYS A 9 -24.18 34.07 -78.88
CA LYS A 9 -24.82 33.09 -77.98
C LYS A 9 -23.85 31.98 -77.56
N LEU A 10 -23.05 31.47 -78.50
CA LEU A 10 -22.03 30.45 -78.25
C LEU A 10 -20.93 30.95 -77.29
N PHE A 11 -20.45 32.18 -77.49
CA PHE A 11 -19.44 32.78 -76.60
C PHE A 11 -19.98 33.04 -75.18
N LEU A 12 -21.24 33.48 -75.07
CA LEU A 12 -21.90 33.68 -73.77
C LEU A 12 -22.09 32.37 -73.02
N SER A 13 -22.52 31.31 -73.71
CA SER A 13 -22.65 29.99 -73.10
C SER A 13 -21.29 29.42 -72.67
N PHE A 14 -20.24 29.59 -73.47
CA PHE A 14 -18.90 29.12 -73.12
C PHE A 14 -18.29 29.94 -71.97
N GLY A 15 -18.48 31.27 -71.96
CA GLY A 15 -18.05 32.14 -70.87
C GLY A 15 -18.73 31.82 -69.54
N VAL A 16 -20.04 31.54 -69.56
CA VAL A 16 -20.77 31.08 -68.38
C VAL A 16 -20.25 29.72 -67.90
N LEU A 17 -19.94 28.79 -68.82
CA LEU A 17 -19.37 27.49 -68.48
C LEU A 17 -18.00 27.63 -67.79
N VAL A 18 -17.11 28.46 -68.32
CA VAL A 18 -15.78 28.73 -67.73
C VAL A 18 -15.90 29.42 -66.38
N LEU A 19 -16.83 30.37 -66.22
CA LEU A 19 -17.11 31.01 -64.94
C LEU A 19 -17.58 30.01 -63.88
N ILE A 20 -18.50 29.11 -64.24
CA ILE A 20 -18.99 28.06 -63.33
C ILE A 20 -17.84 27.12 -62.95
N LEU A 21 -16.99 26.71 -63.90
CA LEU A 21 -15.84 25.86 -63.63
C LEU A 21 -14.82 26.53 -62.70
N ALA A 22 -14.54 27.82 -62.89
CA ALA A 22 -13.66 28.59 -62.00
C ALA A 22 -14.24 28.71 -60.58
N LEU A 23 -15.55 28.91 -60.47
CA LEU A 23 -16.25 29.03 -59.18
C LEU A 23 -16.25 27.70 -58.43
N VAL A 24 -16.52 26.59 -59.12
CA VAL A 24 -16.42 25.23 -58.57
C VAL A 24 -14.97 24.93 -58.16
N GLY A 25 -13.98 25.21 -59.02
CA GLY A 25 -12.57 24.98 -58.71
C GLY A 25 -12.08 25.75 -57.49
N THR A 26 -12.49 27.01 -57.35
CA THR A 26 -12.16 27.83 -56.17
C THR A 26 -12.81 27.29 -54.90
N ASN A 27 -14.08 26.89 -54.99
CA ASN A 27 -14.82 26.34 -53.85
C ASN A 27 -14.26 24.98 -53.42
N SER A 28 -13.85 24.15 -54.39
CA SER A 28 -13.16 22.88 -54.13
C SER A 28 -11.81 23.09 -53.44
N PHE A 29 -11.01 24.08 -53.87
CA PHE A 29 -9.72 24.39 -53.25
C PHE A 29 -9.87 24.86 -51.80
N VAL A 30 -10.82 25.76 -51.52
CA VAL A 30 -11.11 26.23 -50.15
C VAL A 30 -11.66 25.10 -49.27
N SER A 31 -12.53 24.25 -49.84
CA SER A 31 -13.09 23.09 -49.13
C SER A 31 -12.02 22.06 -48.76
N LEU A 32 -11.13 21.72 -49.70
CA LEU A 32 -10.03 20.79 -49.45
C LEU A 32 -9.07 21.29 -48.37
N ASN A 33 -8.74 22.59 -48.36
CA ASN A 33 -7.89 23.16 -47.31
C ASN A 33 -8.56 23.17 -45.93
N LYS A 34 -9.89 23.37 -45.86
CA LYS A 34 -10.64 23.23 -44.60
C LYS A 34 -10.66 21.79 -44.09
N VAL A 35 -10.90 20.82 -44.98
CA VAL A 35 -10.90 19.38 -44.62
C VAL A 35 -9.51 18.92 -44.17
N ALA A 36 -8.45 19.37 -44.84
CA ALA A 36 -7.07 19.07 -44.45
C ALA A 36 -6.73 19.62 -43.05
N GLY A 37 -7.07 20.89 -42.77
CA GLY A 37 -6.84 21.48 -41.44
C GLY A 37 -7.68 20.85 -40.33
N SER A 38 -8.94 20.47 -40.62
CA SER A 38 -9.76 19.70 -39.67
C SER A 38 -9.23 18.29 -39.44
N GLY A 39 -8.62 17.66 -40.45
CA GLY A 39 -7.96 16.36 -40.34
C GLY A 39 -6.72 16.41 -39.45
N GLU A 40 -5.89 17.44 -39.61
CA GLU A 40 -4.70 17.67 -38.79
C GLU A 40 -5.06 17.92 -37.32
N GLN A 41 -6.05 18.78 -37.05
CA GLN A 41 -6.57 19.01 -35.69
C GLN A 41 -7.16 17.75 -35.05
N ALA A 42 -7.85 16.91 -35.82
CA ALA A 42 -8.39 15.64 -35.31
C ALA A 42 -7.30 14.63 -34.98
N LEU A 43 -6.20 14.60 -35.75
CA LEU A 43 -5.03 13.76 -35.50
C LEU A 43 -4.25 14.22 -34.26
N ASP A 44 -4.09 15.53 -34.08
CA ASP A 44 -3.45 16.11 -32.88
C ASP A 44 -4.29 15.85 -31.63
N ALA A 45 -5.61 16.08 -31.70
CA ALA A 45 -6.52 15.77 -30.60
C ALA A 45 -6.53 14.26 -30.25
N GLY A 46 -6.49 13.38 -31.26
CA GLY A 46 -6.38 11.94 -31.06
C GLY A 46 -5.06 11.53 -30.40
N THR A 47 -3.95 12.13 -30.81
CA THR A 47 -2.61 11.88 -30.25
C THR A 47 -2.51 12.35 -28.81
N ASN A 48 -3.04 13.53 -28.50
CA ASN A 48 -3.06 14.09 -27.14
C ASN A 48 -3.89 13.22 -26.18
N ASN A 49 -5.07 12.74 -26.61
CA ASN A 49 -5.90 11.84 -25.82
C ASN A 49 -5.20 10.51 -25.51
N LEU A 50 -4.45 9.96 -26.47
CA LEU A 50 -3.67 8.73 -26.27
C LEU A 50 -2.54 8.94 -25.25
N ILE A 51 -1.83 10.08 -25.31
CA ILE A 51 -0.77 10.43 -24.35
C ILE A 51 -1.35 10.56 -22.95
N VAL A 52 -2.42 11.33 -22.78
CA VAL A 52 -3.10 11.50 -21.48
C VAL A 52 -3.54 10.16 -20.91
N SER A 53 -4.24 9.35 -21.71
CA SER A 53 -4.74 8.02 -21.30
C SER A 53 -3.61 7.08 -20.88
N HIS A 54 -2.47 7.11 -21.61
CA HIS A 54 -1.30 6.31 -21.27
C HIS A 54 -0.69 6.71 -19.92
N ASN A 55 -0.55 8.02 -19.66
CA ASN A 55 -0.01 8.53 -18.41
C ASN A 55 -0.91 8.22 -17.22
N GLU A 56 -2.22 8.35 -17.39
CA GLU A 56 -3.18 7.99 -16.35
C GLU A 56 -3.11 6.49 -16.01
N TYR A 57 -3.03 5.63 -17.02
CA TYR A 57 -2.88 4.19 -16.83
C TYR A 57 -1.60 3.83 -16.05
N ASP A 58 -0.46 4.45 -16.39
CA ASP A 58 0.81 4.27 -15.68
C ASP A 58 0.70 4.67 -14.20
N LEU A 59 0.10 5.83 -13.91
CA LEU A 59 -0.12 6.31 -12.54
C LEU A 59 -1.09 5.42 -11.76
N LEU A 60 -2.14 4.88 -12.40
CA LEU A 60 -3.08 3.95 -11.76
C LEU A 60 -2.39 2.64 -11.38
N ASN A 61 -1.56 2.08 -12.26
CA ASN A 61 -0.77 0.89 -11.96
C ASN A 61 0.22 1.15 -10.82
N TRP A 62 0.92 2.29 -10.85
CA TRP A 62 1.81 2.71 -9.78
C TRP A 62 1.08 2.81 -8.44
N MET A 63 -0.11 3.45 -8.42
CA MET A 63 -0.93 3.55 -7.22
C MET A 63 -1.42 2.17 -6.75
N GLY A 64 -1.68 1.25 -7.68
CA GLY A 64 -1.94 -0.16 -7.39
C GLY A 64 -0.80 -0.81 -6.61
N ALA A 65 0.44 -0.65 -7.08
CA ALA A 65 1.63 -1.16 -6.39
C ALA A 65 1.84 -0.55 -4.99
N VAL A 66 1.54 0.73 -4.81
CA VAL A 66 1.57 1.38 -3.49
C VAL A 66 0.48 0.79 -2.58
N LYS A 67 -0.75 0.59 -3.07
CA LYS A 67 -1.82 -0.04 -2.28
C LYS A 67 -1.52 -1.49 -1.92
N ASP A 68 -0.88 -2.23 -2.82
CA ASP A 68 -0.50 -3.62 -2.62
C ASP A 68 0.45 -3.82 -1.43
N LEU A 69 1.28 -2.82 -1.13
CA LEU A 69 2.08 -2.80 0.11
C LEU A 69 1.20 -3.08 1.33
N PHE A 70 0.08 -2.38 1.42
CA PHE A 70 -0.84 -2.41 2.56
C PHE A 70 -1.78 -3.61 2.52
N LEU A 71 -2.28 -3.96 1.34
CA LEU A 71 -3.26 -5.05 1.16
C LEU A 71 -2.62 -6.42 1.36
N ASN A 72 -1.39 -6.59 0.86
CA ASN A 72 -0.69 -7.87 0.88
C ASN A 72 0.42 -7.92 1.93
N ASN A 73 0.54 -6.88 2.78
CA ASN A 73 1.58 -6.75 3.80
C ASN A 73 2.99 -7.01 3.21
N GLN A 74 3.30 -6.39 2.08
CA GLN A 74 4.58 -6.57 1.40
C GLN A 74 5.71 -5.92 2.19
N GLU A 75 6.96 -6.31 1.93
CA GLU A 75 8.11 -5.68 2.57
C GLU A 75 8.42 -4.30 1.98
N THR A 76 8.25 -4.16 0.67
CA THR A 76 8.55 -2.93 -0.07
C THR A 76 7.50 -2.66 -1.14
N ILE A 77 7.38 -1.39 -1.55
CA ILE A 77 6.63 -0.96 -2.71
C ILE A 77 7.34 -1.49 -3.95
N LYS A 78 6.61 -2.20 -4.82
CA LYS A 78 7.13 -2.76 -6.08
C LYS A 78 6.95 -1.79 -7.26
N ALA A 79 7.35 -0.54 -7.06
CA ALA A 79 7.31 0.50 -8.06
C ALA A 79 8.40 1.55 -7.78
N SER A 80 8.77 2.35 -8.78
CA SER A 80 9.74 3.43 -8.60
C SER A 80 9.17 4.54 -7.71
N MET A 81 10.02 5.11 -6.86
CA MET A 81 9.70 6.30 -6.04
C MET A 81 10.32 7.57 -6.63
N ASN A 82 10.89 7.50 -7.83
CA ASN A 82 11.41 8.65 -8.56
C ASN A 82 10.34 9.13 -9.57
N PRO A 83 9.85 10.39 -9.46
CA PRO A 83 8.87 10.92 -10.40
C PRO A 83 9.33 10.84 -11.87
N GLN A 84 10.64 10.98 -12.13
CA GLN A 84 11.20 10.99 -13.48
C GLN A 84 11.17 9.62 -14.19
N ASP A 85 10.96 8.54 -13.43
CA ASP A 85 10.87 7.20 -14.01
C ASP A 85 9.48 6.95 -14.64
N SER A 86 8.47 7.72 -14.22
CA SER A 86 7.09 7.59 -14.72
C SER A 86 6.94 8.16 -16.13
N SER A 87 5.92 7.70 -16.86
CA SER A 87 5.61 8.24 -18.19
C SER A 87 5.36 9.75 -18.13
N LEU A 88 4.65 10.20 -17.08
CA LEU A 88 4.34 11.62 -16.88
C LEU A 88 5.59 12.44 -16.55
N GLY A 89 6.50 11.92 -15.73
CA GLY A 89 7.79 12.57 -15.45
C GLY A 89 8.60 12.76 -16.72
N LYS A 90 8.72 11.72 -17.55
CA LYS A 90 9.41 11.78 -18.85
C LYS A 90 8.77 12.81 -19.79
N LEU A 91 7.43 12.88 -19.80
CA LEU A 91 6.68 13.85 -20.59
C LEU A 91 7.00 15.30 -20.16
N ILE A 92 7.02 15.55 -18.86
CA ILE A 92 7.38 16.85 -18.28
C ILE A 92 8.84 17.22 -18.62
N GLN A 93 9.75 16.25 -18.54
CA GLN A 93 11.19 16.48 -18.70
C GLN A 93 11.63 16.70 -20.15
N ASN A 94 11.10 15.90 -21.09
CA ASN A 94 11.53 15.89 -22.50
C ASN A 94 11.00 17.06 -23.33
N GLY A 95 10.39 18.08 -22.71
CA GLY A 95 9.99 19.29 -23.41
C GLY A 95 8.85 19.09 -24.43
N GLN A 96 8.15 17.95 -24.45
CA GLN A 96 6.86 17.82 -25.12
C GLN A 96 5.84 18.81 -24.55
N ALA A 97 6.02 19.23 -23.28
CA ALA A 97 5.33 20.40 -22.73
C ALA A 97 5.62 21.70 -23.51
N GLY A 98 6.86 21.89 -23.98
CA GLY A 98 7.24 23.02 -24.84
C GLY A 98 6.75 22.89 -26.28
N VAL A 99 6.67 21.66 -26.82
CA VAL A 99 6.17 21.38 -28.19
C VAL A 99 4.63 21.45 -28.27
N MET A 100 3.92 21.00 -27.23
CA MET A 100 2.47 21.19 -27.09
C MET A 100 2.11 22.66 -26.77
N ALA A 101 2.96 23.36 -26.02
CA ALA A 101 2.79 24.78 -25.71
C ALA A 101 3.16 25.74 -26.85
N SER A 102 3.69 25.26 -27.98
CA SER A 102 4.07 26.11 -29.12
C SER A 102 2.89 26.93 -29.68
N GLY A 103 1.65 26.60 -29.29
CA GLY A 103 0.44 27.39 -29.56
C GLY A 103 -0.67 27.32 -28.50
N ASP A 104 -0.60 26.42 -27.50
CA ASP A 104 -1.65 26.24 -26.48
C ASP A 104 -1.17 26.59 -25.06
N THR A 105 -1.43 27.85 -24.67
CA THR A 105 -1.14 28.39 -23.33
C THR A 105 -1.87 27.64 -22.21
N SER A 106 -3.03 27.04 -22.50
CA SER A 106 -3.83 26.33 -21.48
C SER A 106 -3.14 25.03 -21.09
N LEU A 107 -2.66 24.28 -22.08
CA LEU A 107 -1.93 23.02 -21.87
C LEU A 107 -0.56 23.25 -21.19
N ALA A 108 0.15 24.31 -21.58
CA ALA A 108 1.39 24.72 -20.91
C ALA A 108 1.19 24.94 -19.41
N ARG A 109 0.12 25.66 -19.06
CA ARG A 109 -0.24 25.94 -17.66
C ARG A 109 -0.60 24.65 -16.91
N LEU A 110 -1.40 23.76 -17.51
CA LEU A 110 -1.78 22.49 -16.86
C LEU A 110 -0.56 21.61 -16.57
N LEU A 111 0.39 21.53 -17.51
CA LEU A 111 1.62 20.75 -17.32
C LEU A 111 2.52 21.35 -16.22
N GLU A 112 2.56 22.68 -16.08
CA GLU A 112 3.25 23.32 -14.97
C GLU A 112 2.55 23.03 -13.63
N GLU A 113 1.22 23.14 -13.59
CA GLU A 113 0.41 22.87 -12.39
C GLU A 113 0.47 21.41 -11.94
N ILE A 114 0.72 20.47 -12.85
CA ILE A 114 0.88 19.03 -12.55
C ILE A 114 2.18 18.73 -11.81
N LYS A 115 3.25 19.50 -12.03
CA LYS A 115 4.59 19.17 -11.52
C LYS A 115 4.61 18.96 -10.01
N ALA A 116 3.99 19.89 -9.28
CA ALA A 116 3.97 19.86 -7.82
C ALA A 116 3.21 18.63 -7.26
N PRO A 117 1.92 18.39 -7.59
CA PRO A 117 1.21 17.22 -7.09
C PRO A 117 1.80 15.90 -7.59
N HIS A 118 2.37 15.86 -8.81
CA HIS A 118 3.10 14.68 -9.30
C HIS A 118 4.36 14.42 -8.47
N GLN A 119 5.15 15.45 -8.15
CA GLN A 119 6.33 15.28 -7.29
C GLN A 119 5.94 14.83 -5.87
N GLU A 120 4.97 15.48 -5.26
CA GLU A 120 4.44 15.13 -3.92
C GLU A 120 3.96 13.68 -3.86
N LEU A 121 3.36 13.17 -4.94
CA LEU A 121 2.90 11.79 -5.04
C LEU A 121 4.04 10.79 -4.81
N PHE A 122 5.15 10.94 -5.53
CA PHE A 122 6.30 10.02 -5.43
C PHE A 122 7.09 10.24 -4.13
N GLU A 123 7.23 11.48 -3.67
CA GLU A 123 7.85 11.79 -2.37
C GLU A 123 7.07 11.15 -1.20
N SER A 124 5.75 11.20 -1.25
CA SER A 124 4.90 10.57 -0.24
C SER A 124 5.05 9.05 -0.23
N ALA A 125 5.22 8.40 -1.39
CA ALA A 125 5.52 6.96 -1.47
C ALA A 125 6.90 6.62 -0.91
N ALA A 126 7.91 7.47 -1.16
CA ALA A 126 9.22 7.33 -0.53
C ALA A 126 9.13 7.42 1.00
N LEU A 127 8.31 8.34 1.51
CA LEU A 127 8.06 8.47 2.94
C LEU A 127 7.33 7.25 3.51
N ILE A 128 6.32 6.72 2.80
CA ILE A 128 5.64 5.46 3.15
C ILE A 128 6.67 4.33 3.24
N GLN A 129 7.50 4.13 2.22
CA GLN A 129 8.51 3.06 2.20
C GLN A 129 9.50 3.16 3.37
N LYS A 130 9.90 4.39 3.73
CA LYS A 130 10.80 4.64 4.85
C LYS A 130 10.16 4.29 6.19
N LYS A 131 8.87 4.58 6.35
CA LYS A 131 8.12 4.35 7.59
C LYS A 131 7.60 2.93 7.72
N TRP A 132 7.27 2.30 6.61
CA TRP A 132 6.66 0.98 6.58
C TRP A 132 7.55 -0.08 7.22
N LYS A 133 6.93 -0.90 8.05
CA LYS A 133 7.49 -2.14 8.58
C LYS A 133 6.41 -3.22 8.48
N ARG A 134 6.79 -4.38 7.96
CA ARG A 134 5.89 -5.52 7.86
C ARG A 134 5.60 -6.04 9.28
N ASN A 135 4.33 -6.11 9.65
CA ASN A 135 3.90 -6.76 10.89
C ASN A 135 3.60 -8.25 10.63
N HIS A 136 3.14 -8.95 11.67
CA HIS A 136 2.78 -10.36 11.66
C HIS A 136 1.30 -10.50 12.02
N PRO A 137 0.40 -10.49 11.02
CA PRO A 137 -1.05 -10.53 11.26
C PRO A 137 -1.46 -11.66 12.21
N GLY A 138 -2.16 -11.29 13.28
CA GLY A 138 -2.64 -12.23 14.31
C GLY A 138 -1.65 -12.57 15.42
N LEU A 139 -0.39 -12.12 15.35
CA LEU A 139 0.62 -12.38 16.39
C LEU A 139 0.23 -11.73 17.72
N SER A 140 -0.15 -10.45 17.73
CA SER A 140 -0.58 -9.75 18.96
C SER A 140 -1.71 -10.49 19.67
N MET A 141 -2.71 -10.96 18.92
CA MET A 141 -3.82 -11.74 19.47
C MET A 141 -3.36 -13.10 20.00
N THR A 142 -2.47 -13.77 19.28
CA THR A 142 -1.89 -15.05 19.72
C THR A 142 -1.14 -14.88 21.03
N LEU A 143 -0.24 -13.89 21.12
CA LEU A 143 0.53 -13.60 22.34
C LEU A 143 -0.41 -13.27 23.52
N ALA A 144 -1.40 -12.40 23.30
CA ALA A 144 -2.36 -12.04 24.35
C ALA A 144 -3.20 -13.24 24.83
N SER A 145 -3.62 -14.12 23.91
CA SER A 145 -4.32 -15.35 24.26
C SER A 145 -3.44 -16.30 25.06
N ARG A 146 -2.19 -16.54 24.64
CA ARG A 146 -1.25 -17.42 25.36
C ARG A 146 -0.91 -16.89 26.74
N PHE A 147 -0.76 -15.58 26.89
CA PHE A 147 -0.56 -14.96 28.18
C PHE A 147 -1.78 -15.11 29.10
N THR A 148 -2.99 -14.92 28.55
CA THR A 148 -4.24 -15.13 29.28
C THR A 148 -4.41 -16.58 29.72
N ASP A 149 -4.04 -17.54 28.88
CA ASP A 149 -4.05 -18.97 29.23
C ASP A 149 -3.15 -19.24 30.45
N HIS A 150 -1.96 -18.63 30.51
CA HIS A 150 -1.04 -18.77 31.65
C HIS A 150 -1.54 -18.08 32.92
N ARG A 151 -2.19 -16.91 32.80
CA ARG A 151 -2.84 -16.26 33.95
C ARG A 151 -3.94 -17.14 34.54
N ARG A 152 -4.75 -17.77 33.70
CA ARG A 152 -5.78 -18.73 34.15
C ARG A 152 -5.17 -19.96 34.78
N TRP A 153 -4.13 -20.53 34.17
CA TRP A 153 -3.37 -21.65 34.72
C TRP A 153 -2.82 -21.32 36.13
N ALA A 154 -2.24 -20.13 36.30
CA ALA A 154 -1.73 -19.67 37.60
C ALA A 154 -2.84 -19.48 38.64
N GLY A 155 -3.99 -18.94 38.22
CA GLY A 155 -5.19 -18.81 39.03
C GLY A 155 -5.70 -20.18 39.52
N SER A 156 -5.82 -21.15 38.62
CA SER A 156 -6.24 -22.51 38.99
C SER A 156 -5.27 -23.20 39.94
N LEU A 157 -3.96 -22.97 39.76
CA LEU A 157 -2.96 -23.51 40.68
C LEU A 157 -3.13 -22.94 42.09
N VAL A 158 -3.24 -21.62 42.24
CA VAL A 158 -3.42 -21.01 43.57
C VAL A 158 -4.78 -21.35 44.18
N ASP A 159 -5.84 -21.48 43.38
CA ASP A 159 -7.15 -21.92 43.84
C ASP A 159 -7.10 -23.34 44.44
N SER A 160 -6.40 -24.27 43.78
CA SER A 160 -6.18 -25.62 44.32
C SER A 160 -5.45 -25.57 45.67
N LEU A 161 -4.43 -24.73 45.81
CA LEU A 161 -3.68 -24.58 47.06
C LEU A 161 -4.53 -24.01 48.18
N LEU A 162 -5.26 -22.92 47.92
CA LEU A 162 -6.08 -22.24 48.93
C LEU A 162 -7.29 -23.08 49.36
N MET A 163 -7.89 -23.82 48.42
CA MET A 163 -9.03 -24.70 48.70
C MET A 163 -8.62 -26.11 49.14
N GLN A 164 -7.31 -26.40 49.23
CA GLN A 164 -6.77 -27.72 49.56
C GLN A 164 -7.35 -28.84 48.68
N LYS A 165 -7.44 -28.55 47.38
CA LYS A 165 -7.91 -29.49 46.35
C LYS A 165 -6.74 -30.04 45.55
N ASP A 166 -6.95 -31.15 44.85
CA ASP A 166 -5.98 -31.69 43.92
C ASP A 166 -5.54 -30.66 42.88
N ILE A 167 -4.24 -30.64 42.60
CA ILE A 167 -3.66 -29.81 41.53
C ILE A 167 -3.89 -30.51 40.19
N THR A 168 -4.78 -29.91 39.39
CA THR A 168 -5.25 -30.43 38.09
C THR A 168 -4.72 -29.66 36.89
N VAL A 169 -3.90 -28.64 37.10
CA VAL A 169 -3.29 -27.86 36.01
C VAL A 169 -2.31 -28.72 35.20
N GLU A 170 -2.10 -28.38 33.92
CA GLU A 170 -1.11 -29.05 33.08
C GLU A 170 0.31 -28.76 33.59
N LEU A 171 1.09 -29.81 33.78
CA LEU A 171 2.45 -29.74 34.33
C LEU A 171 3.52 -29.91 33.26
N ASP A 172 3.14 -30.42 32.09
CA ASP A 172 4.01 -30.57 30.94
C ASP A 172 3.99 -29.27 30.11
N PRO A 173 5.12 -28.53 30.03
CA PRO A 173 5.16 -27.28 29.28
C PRO A 173 4.82 -27.48 27.80
N ASP A 174 5.13 -28.64 27.20
CA ASP A 174 4.94 -28.87 25.78
C ASP A 174 3.46 -29.14 25.42
N LYS A 175 2.65 -29.51 26.42
CA LYS A 175 1.23 -29.81 26.23
C LYS A 175 0.32 -28.60 26.41
N CYS A 176 0.81 -27.52 27.04
CA CYS A 176 0.05 -26.30 27.19
C CYS A 176 -0.11 -25.58 25.83
N SER A 177 -1.07 -24.66 25.71
CA SER A 177 -1.32 -23.95 24.46
C SER A 177 -0.13 -23.12 23.96
N LEU A 178 0.72 -22.62 24.88
CA LEU A 178 1.94 -21.89 24.52
C LEU A 178 3.02 -22.85 24.00
N GLY A 179 3.30 -23.95 24.70
CA GLY A 179 4.24 -24.98 24.25
C GLY A 179 3.88 -25.49 22.86
N LYS A 180 2.63 -25.92 22.66
CA LYS A 180 2.12 -26.35 21.34
C LYS A 180 2.33 -25.31 20.25
N TRP A 181 2.14 -24.02 20.56
CA TRP A 181 2.36 -22.94 19.60
C TRP A 181 3.85 -22.72 19.33
N LEU A 182 4.71 -22.75 20.35
CA LEU A 182 6.16 -22.57 20.21
C LEU A 182 6.82 -23.62 19.30
N PHE A 183 6.30 -24.86 19.31
CA PHE A 183 6.74 -25.94 18.41
C PHE A 183 6.02 -25.95 17.05
N SER A 184 5.07 -25.05 16.82
CA SER A 184 4.38 -24.97 15.55
C SER A 184 5.30 -24.47 14.44
N ARG A 185 4.98 -24.85 13.19
CA ARG A 185 5.66 -24.33 12.00
C ARG A 185 5.63 -22.80 11.93
N GLN A 186 4.51 -22.20 12.34
CA GLN A 186 4.30 -20.76 12.32
C GLN A 186 5.29 -20.04 13.24
N ALA A 187 5.39 -20.46 14.50
CA ALA A 187 6.35 -19.88 15.45
C ALA A 187 7.80 -20.09 14.98
N GLY A 188 8.12 -21.27 14.46
CA GLY A 188 9.45 -21.55 13.93
C GLY A 188 9.84 -20.68 12.73
N GLN A 189 8.90 -20.35 11.83
CA GLN A 189 9.14 -19.43 10.72
C GLN A 189 9.32 -18.00 11.21
N LEU A 190 8.48 -17.56 12.14
CA LEU A 190 8.55 -16.23 12.74
C LEU A 190 9.91 -15.98 13.41
N ARG A 191 10.36 -16.92 14.25
CA ARG A 191 11.65 -16.86 14.94
C ARG A 191 12.83 -16.80 13.97
N LYS A 192 12.77 -17.50 12.84
CA LYS A 192 13.81 -17.42 11.78
C LYS A 192 13.84 -16.07 11.07
N GLN A 193 12.69 -15.42 10.91
CA GLN A 193 12.56 -14.15 10.18
C GLN A 193 12.79 -12.94 11.07
N TRP A 194 12.75 -13.12 12.40
CA TRP A 194 12.84 -12.03 13.37
C TRP A 194 13.76 -12.39 14.54
N PRO A 195 15.09 -12.19 14.39
CA PRO A 195 16.08 -12.61 15.38
C PRO A 195 15.88 -12.03 16.78
N GLU A 196 15.52 -10.75 16.89
CA GLU A 196 15.27 -10.12 18.21
C GLU A 196 14.07 -10.77 18.92
N PHE A 197 13.08 -11.22 18.15
CA PHE A 197 11.94 -11.95 18.69
C PHE A 197 12.32 -13.38 19.09
N ASP A 198 13.20 -14.04 18.33
CA ASP A 198 13.74 -15.36 18.66
C ASP A 198 14.48 -15.35 20.01
N GLU A 199 15.34 -14.37 20.24
CA GLU A 199 16.05 -14.20 21.51
C GLU A 199 15.09 -14.03 22.69
N LEU A 200 14.01 -13.26 22.51
CA LEU A 200 12.99 -13.08 23.52
C LEU A 200 12.19 -14.37 23.76
N MET A 201 11.86 -15.11 22.71
CA MET A 201 11.16 -16.39 22.82
C MET A 201 12.03 -17.47 23.47
N ALA A 202 13.34 -17.46 23.25
CA ALA A 202 14.27 -18.36 23.92
C ALA A 202 14.27 -18.14 25.45
N GLN A 203 14.28 -16.88 25.89
CA GLN A 203 14.12 -16.52 27.30
C GLN A 203 12.75 -16.98 27.83
N LEU A 204 11.68 -16.73 27.07
CA LEU A 204 10.33 -17.16 27.45
C LEU A 204 10.24 -18.68 27.64
N VAL A 205 10.83 -19.46 26.74
CA VAL A 205 10.89 -20.93 26.85
C VAL A 205 11.61 -21.38 28.13
N ALA A 206 12.75 -20.76 28.44
CA ALA A 206 13.50 -21.10 29.65
C ALA A 206 12.67 -20.88 30.92
N HIS A 207 12.08 -19.70 31.08
CA HIS A 207 11.24 -19.37 32.23
C HIS A 207 9.92 -20.17 32.26
N HIS A 208 9.33 -20.44 31.11
CA HIS A 208 8.15 -21.29 30.98
C HIS A 208 8.40 -22.72 31.50
N ASN A 209 9.56 -23.30 31.18
CA ASN A 209 9.94 -24.62 31.68
C ASN A 209 10.13 -24.61 33.21
N ILE A 210 10.76 -23.55 33.75
CA ILE A 210 10.94 -23.40 35.20
C ILE A 210 9.58 -23.24 35.90
N LEU A 211 8.65 -22.48 35.31
CA LEU A 211 7.29 -22.30 35.84
C LEU A 211 6.53 -23.63 35.92
N HIS A 212 6.56 -24.43 34.85
CA HIS A 212 5.89 -25.74 34.86
C HIS A 212 6.56 -26.70 35.85
N ALA A 213 7.89 -26.69 35.94
CA ALA A 213 8.63 -27.46 36.95
C ALA A 213 8.30 -27.01 38.39
N SER A 214 8.10 -25.71 38.64
CA SER A 214 7.73 -25.23 39.98
C SER A 214 6.36 -25.74 40.42
N ALA A 215 5.39 -25.86 39.50
CA ALA A 215 4.10 -26.47 39.80
C ALA A 215 4.20 -27.98 40.09
N GLN A 216 5.14 -28.68 39.45
CA GLN A 216 5.44 -30.08 39.77
C GLN A 216 6.01 -30.20 41.19
N ASP A 217 6.95 -29.32 41.55
CA ASP A 217 7.53 -29.28 42.89
C ASP A 217 6.45 -29.02 43.94
N VAL A 218 5.60 -28.01 43.71
CA VAL A 218 4.44 -27.71 44.56
C VAL A 218 3.56 -28.95 44.74
N LYS A 219 3.22 -29.66 43.65
CA LYS A 219 2.37 -30.86 43.72
C LYS A 219 3.01 -32.03 44.45
N SER A 220 4.34 -32.13 44.47
CA SER A 220 5.06 -33.22 45.14
C SER A 220 5.05 -33.12 46.67
N LEU A 221 4.80 -31.92 47.21
CA LEU A 221 4.84 -31.64 48.64
C LEU A 221 3.56 -32.09 49.34
N GLN A 222 3.71 -32.62 50.56
CA GLN A 222 2.60 -33.20 51.34
C GLN A 222 1.82 -32.18 52.17
N TRP A 223 2.47 -31.10 52.61
CA TRP A 223 1.91 -30.18 53.59
C TRP A 223 1.48 -28.86 52.94
N PRO A 224 0.23 -28.41 53.12
CA PRO A 224 -0.30 -27.19 52.49
C PRO A 224 0.56 -25.94 52.71
N ASP A 225 1.05 -25.72 53.94
CA ASP A 225 1.88 -24.54 54.25
C ASP A 225 3.20 -24.55 53.44
N VAL A 226 3.78 -25.73 53.23
CA VAL A 226 5.02 -25.90 52.46
C VAL A 226 4.75 -25.74 50.96
N GLN A 227 3.58 -26.20 50.47
CA GLN A 227 3.15 -25.97 49.09
C GLN A 227 2.99 -24.48 48.79
N ILE A 228 2.36 -23.73 49.70
CA ILE A 228 2.18 -22.27 49.57
C ILE A 228 3.54 -21.57 49.60
N GLN A 229 4.45 -21.95 50.50
CA GLN A 229 5.80 -21.40 50.53
C GLN A 229 6.55 -21.66 49.21
N MET A 230 6.48 -22.87 48.68
CA MET A 230 7.10 -23.22 47.39
C MET A 230 6.49 -22.42 46.24
N TYR A 231 5.16 -22.26 46.21
CA TYR A 231 4.47 -21.44 45.22
C TYR A 231 4.96 -19.98 45.26
N VAL A 232 5.05 -19.39 46.46
CA VAL A 232 5.50 -18.01 46.63
C VAL A 232 6.98 -17.84 46.24
N GLN A 233 7.84 -18.79 46.60
CA GLN A 233 9.28 -18.67 46.39
C GLN A 233 9.72 -19.01 44.96
N LYS A 234 9.03 -19.93 44.29
CA LYS A 234 9.46 -20.46 42.99
C LYS A 234 8.49 -20.15 41.86
N THR A 235 7.18 -20.23 42.10
CA THR A 235 6.19 -20.03 41.02
C THR A 235 5.92 -18.54 40.75
N ILE A 236 5.73 -17.73 41.78
CA ILE A 236 5.43 -16.29 41.61
C ILE A 236 6.53 -15.54 40.85
N PRO A 237 7.84 -15.68 41.18
CA PRO A 237 8.89 -14.97 40.46
C PRO A 237 8.91 -15.30 38.96
N GLU A 238 8.71 -16.57 38.60
CA GLU A 238 8.66 -17.00 37.19
C GLU A 238 7.44 -16.45 36.45
N LEU A 239 6.28 -16.35 37.11
CA LEU A 239 5.11 -15.69 36.55
C LEU A 239 5.37 -14.20 36.26
N THR A 240 6.09 -13.50 37.14
CA THR A 240 6.48 -12.11 36.94
C THR A 240 7.39 -11.97 35.73
N VAL A 241 8.43 -12.80 35.61
CA VAL A 241 9.34 -12.76 34.46
C VAL A 241 8.61 -13.09 33.16
N ILE A 242 7.76 -14.12 33.14
CA ILE A 242 6.97 -14.47 31.96
C ILE A 242 6.03 -13.32 31.55
N ALA A 243 5.39 -12.65 32.51
CA ALA A 243 4.56 -11.49 32.23
C ALA A 243 5.35 -10.36 31.54
N GLU A 244 6.54 -10.02 32.06
CA GLU A 244 7.40 -9.01 31.45
C GLU A 244 7.86 -9.40 30.04
N LEU A 245 8.16 -10.68 29.80
CA LEU A 245 8.55 -11.18 28.48
C LEU A 245 7.39 -11.11 27.48
N PHE A 246 6.16 -11.42 27.90
CA PHE A 246 4.98 -11.22 27.07
C PHE A 246 4.74 -9.75 26.74
N ASP A 247 4.89 -8.84 27.71
CA ASP A 247 4.74 -7.40 27.48
C ASP A 247 5.79 -6.90 26.48
N LYS A 248 7.04 -7.34 26.61
CA LYS A 248 8.11 -7.04 25.63
C LYS A 248 7.74 -7.56 24.24
N ALA A 249 7.25 -8.80 24.13
CA ALA A 249 6.87 -9.40 22.85
C ALA A 249 5.71 -8.63 22.18
N GLN A 250 4.71 -8.24 22.98
CA GLN A 250 3.58 -7.43 22.51
C GLN A 250 4.04 -6.03 22.08
N ALA A 251 4.96 -5.40 22.83
CA ALA A 251 5.51 -4.10 22.47
C ALA A 251 6.31 -4.13 21.16
N MET A 252 6.99 -5.25 20.87
CA MET A 252 7.70 -5.42 19.59
C MET A 252 6.73 -5.41 18.41
N GLU A 253 5.64 -6.17 18.48
CA GLU A 253 4.63 -6.21 17.41
C GLU A 253 3.86 -4.88 17.31
N ASN A 254 3.50 -4.26 18.44
CA ASN A 254 2.83 -2.95 18.47
C ASN A 254 3.64 -1.83 17.82
N LYS A 255 4.98 -1.90 17.88
CA LYS A 255 5.85 -0.96 17.13
C LYS A 255 5.71 -1.12 15.63
N LEU A 256 5.58 -2.36 15.14
CA LEU A 256 5.33 -2.64 13.72
C LEU A 256 3.95 -2.14 13.30
N ASP A 257 2.92 -2.39 14.13
CA ASP A 257 1.56 -1.87 13.90
C ASP A 257 1.51 -0.34 13.86
N SER A 258 2.23 0.33 14.75
CA SER A 258 2.34 1.80 14.77
C SER A 258 3.01 2.34 13.51
N ALA A 259 4.10 1.70 13.06
CA ALA A 259 4.78 2.05 11.82
C ALA A 259 3.85 1.90 10.60
N GLN A 260 3.02 0.86 10.56
CA GLN A 260 2.00 0.72 9.52
C GLN A 260 0.90 1.78 9.62
N ALA A 261 0.47 2.13 10.83
CA ALA A 261 -0.52 3.18 11.03
C ALA A 261 -0.02 4.54 10.54
N GLU A 262 1.24 4.89 10.83
CA GLU A 262 1.90 6.09 10.28
C GLU A 262 1.92 6.07 8.75
N ALA A 263 2.31 4.95 8.14
CA ALA A 263 2.33 4.79 6.69
C ALA A 263 0.93 4.93 6.06
N ARG A 264 -0.11 4.37 6.68
CA ARG A 264 -1.51 4.54 6.26
C ARG A 264 -1.96 6.00 6.42
N GLY A 265 -1.47 6.68 7.46
CA GLY A 265 -1.65 8.11 7.66
C GLY A 265 -1.14 8.92 6.47
N ILE A 266 0.11 8.67 6.05
CA ILE A 266 0.75 9.32 4.89
C ILE A 266 -0.02 9.02 3.60
N LEU A 267 -0.40 7.75 3.37
CA LEU A 267 -1.21 7.36 2.22
C LEU A 267 -2.48 8.21 2.13
N LYS A 268 -3.20 8.36 3.24
CA LYS A 268 -4.47 9.09 3.30
C LYS A 268 -4.30 10.60 3.20
N SER A 269 -3.29 11.17 3.85
CA SER A 269 -3.13 12.63 3.98
C SER A 269 -2.26 13.27 2.91
N GLN A 270 -1.39 12.52 2.24
CA GLN A 270 -0.46 13.04 1.23
C GLN A 270 -0.64 12.34 -0.12
N THR A 271 -0.48 11.01 -0.16
CA THR A 271 -0.46 10.26 -1.42
C THR A 271 -1.79 10.34 -2.16
N MET A 272 -2.91 10.09 -1.48
CA MET A 272 -4.24 10.12 -2.11
C MET A 272 -4.65 11.52 -2.60
N PRO A 273 -4.45 12.61 -1.82
CA PRO A 273 -4.67 13.97 -2.32
C PRO A 273 -3.78 14.33 -3.51
N ALA A 274 -2.47 14.05 -3.44
CA ALA A 274 -1.52 14.33 -4.53
C ALA A 274 -1.88 13.55 -5.81
N PHE A 275 -2.31 12.29 -5.65
CA PHE A 275 -2.81 11.46 -6.75
C PHE A 275 -4.06 12.06 -7.40
N ALA A 276 -5.04 12.47 -6.58
CA ALA A 276 -6.27 13.09 -7.08
C ALA A 276 -5.99 14.43 -7.77
N ALA A 277 -5.11 15.26 -7.20
CA ALA A 277 -4.69 16.53 -7.80
C ALA A 277 -3.96 16.33 -9.13
N THR A 278 -3.11 15.31 -9.23
CA THR A 278 -2.43 14.96 -10.49
C THR A 278 -3.43 14.50 -11.55
N ARG A 279 -4.37 13.60 -11.19
CA ARG A 279 -5.38 13.09 -12.13
C ARG A 279 -6.35 14.16 -12.60
N ALA A 280 -6.81 15.04 -11.72
CA ALA A 280 -7.75 16.12 -12.06
C ALA A 280 -7.21 17.12 -13.09
N LYS A 281 -5.91 17.08 -13.38
CA LYS A 281 -5.24 17.92 -14.39
C LYS A 281 -4.93 17.16 -15.69
N LEU A 282 -5.11 15.84 -15.68
CA LEU A 282 -5.02 14.98 -16.85
C LEU A 282 -6.41 14.75 -17.49
N GLU A 283 -7.50 14.88 -16.72
CA GLU A 283 -8.89 14.87 -17.19
C GLU A 283 -9.31 16.21 -17.84
#